data_AF-A0A4S3B2Y4-F1
#
_entry.id   AF-A0A4S3B2Y4-F1
#
_cell.length_a   1.000
_cell.length_b   1.000
_cell.length_c   1.000
_cell.angle_alpha   90.00
_cell.angle_beta   90.00
_cell.angle_gamma   90.00
#
_symmetry.space_group_name_H-M   'P 1'
#
loop_
_entity.id
_entity.type
_entity.pdbx_description
1 polymer ?
#
loop_
_entity_poly.entity_id
_entity_poly.type
_entity_poly.pdbx_seq_one_letter_code
_entity_poly.pdbx_strand_id
1 'polypeptide(L)'
;MLKNQPYDNNVYMKLIKFVSVFLISNVAFTVTNILLFIASLFLAISSANFIIFAIAFIAYGVSLITTMYVLDQYKEDRDLPVFKTYLIGVKKFWKQGFIYWLPVLVVSIIVCVDILSFTKLEFVKWLIPIFVIMFVITVGLGINMMYFKIKNPQGTWKDIATISVFYALKKWYVSLLNAVLLVLMTIVIFIKPQFGYLITPSIFIGLLFLNCSQLHKNKK
;
A
#
# COMPACT_ATOMS: atom_id res chain seq x y z
N MET A 1 49.26 -2.00 -7.78
CA MET A 1 48.00 -1.48 -8.35
C MET A 1 46.88 -2.43 -7.99
N LEU A 2 46.12 -2.14 -6.92
CA LEU A 2 44.90 -2.87 -6.60
C LEU A 2 43.87 -2.53 -7.67
N LYS A 3 43.51 -3.52 -8.48
CA LYS A 3 42.49 -3.42 -9.52
C LYS A 3 41.18 -3.11 -8.81
N ASN A 4 40.72 -1.86 -8.87
CA ASN A 4 39.40 -1.45 -8.40
C ASN A 4 38.36 -2.30 -9.15
N GLN A 5 37.94 -3.40 -8.53
CA GLN A 5 36.75 -4.12 -8.98
C GLN A 5 35.58 -3.12 -8.88
N PRO A 6 34.73 -2.98 -9.91
CA PRO A 6 33.56 -2.13 -9.79
C PRO A 6 32.73 -2.66 -8.62
N TYR A 7 32.57 -1.81 -7.59
CA TYR A 7 31.88 -2.08 -6.32
C TYR A 7 30.47 -2.67 -6.50
N ASP A 8 29.89 -2.51 -7.69
CA ASP A 8 28.54 -2.95 -8.06
C ASP A 8 28.38 -4.45 -8.35
N ASN A 9 29.45 -5.22 -8.51
CA ASN A 9 29.31 -6.65 -8.86
C ASN A 9 29.38 -7.61 -7.66
N ASN A 10 29.58 -7.08 -6.44
CA ASN A 10 29.64 -7.90 -5.23
C ASN A 10 28.23 -8.26 -4.72
N VAL A 11 27.94 -9.56 -4.62
CA VAL A 11 26.66 -10.10 -4.12
C VAL A 11 26.35 -9.60 -2.70
N TYR A 12 27.36 -9.49 -1.83
CA TYR A 12 27.18 -8.99 -0.46
C TYR A 12 26.68 -7.55 -0.44
N MET A 13 27.22 -6.68 -1.29
CA MET A 13 26.79 -5.28 -1.37
C MET A 13 25.36 -5.17 -1.90
N LYS A 14 24.98 -5.98 -2.90
CA LYS A 14 23.60 -6.03 -3.39
C LYS A 14 22.62 -6.46 -2.29
N LEU A 15 23.00 -7.47 -1.50
CA LEU A 15 22.19 -7.94 -0.37
C LEU A 15 22.07 -6.88 0.72
N ILE A 16 23.16 -6.23 1.10
CA ILE A 16 23.14 -5.14 2.10
C ILE A 16 22.29 -3.98 1.62
N LYS A 17 22.44 -3.53 0.37
CA LYS A 17 21.60 -2.45 -0.21
C LYS A 17 20.11 -2.83 -0.19
N PHE A 18 19.79 -4.07 -0.57
CA PHE A 18 18.41 -4.58 -0.53
C PHE A 18 17.83 -4.58 0.88
N VAL A 19 18.58 -5.12 1.86
CA VAL A 19 18.17 -5.13 3.28
C VAL A 19 18.01 -3.72 3.82
N SER A 20 18.89 -2.78 3.45
CA SER A 20 18.78 -1.37 3.84
C SER A 20 17.52 -0.72 3.29
N VAL A 21 17.22 -0.90 1.99
CA VAL A 21 15.97 -0.39 1.39
C VAL A 21 14.76 -0.96 2.11
N PHE A 22 14.77 -2.25 2.39
CA PHE A 22 13.70 -2.95 3.09
C PHE A 22 13.47 -2.40 4.50
N LEU A 23 14.51 -2.34 5.34
CA LEU A 23 14.38 -1.90 6.73
C LEU A 23 14.05 -0.40 6.84
N ILE A 24 14.75 0.45 6.08
CA ILE A 24 14.56 1.90 6.15
C ILE A 24 13.15 2.27 5.66
N SER A 25 12.64 1.60 4.63
CA SER A 25 11.27 1.83 4.14
C SER A 25 10.23 1.45 5.19
N ASN A 26 10.42 0.35 5.94
CA ASN A 26 9.53 -0.03 7.03
C ASN A 26 9.55 0.97 8.19
N VAL A 27 10.73 1.46 8.58
CA VAL A 27 10.85 2.52 9.59
C VAL A 27 10.15 3.79 9.13
N ALA A 28 10.39 4.23 7.89
CA ALA A 28 9.77 5.43 7.34
C ALA A 28 8.24 5.30 7.21
N PHE A 29 7.76 4.13 6.81
CA PHE A 29 6.34 3.77 6.81
C PHE A 29 5.73 3.90 8.21
N THR A 30 6.42 3.37 9.22
CA THR A 30 5.97 3.43 10.62
C THR A 30 5.92 4.87 11.13
N VAL A 31 6.95 5.66 10.84
CA VAL A 31 7.00 7.09 11.21
C VAL A 31 5.86 7.87 10.57
N THR A 32 5.53 7.59 9.31
CA THR A 32 4.40 8.25 8.62
C THR A 32 3.06 7.87 9.24
N ASN A 33 2.95 6.65 9.75
CA ASN A 33 1.77 6.10 10.39
C ASN A 33 1.88 6.07 11.92
N ILE A 34 2.61 7.01 12.52
CA ILE A 34 2.91 6.94 13.96
C ILE A 34 1.65 6.90 14.83
N LEU A 35 0.59 7.61 14.43
CA LEU A 35 -0.69 7.58 15.14
C LEU A 35 -1.34 6.19 15.09
N LEU A 36 -1.28 5.52 13.94
CA LEU A 36 -1.81 4.16 13.78
C LEU A 36 -0.96 3.14 14.54
N PHE A 37 0.36 3.31 14.50
CA PHE A 37 1.29 2.47 15.26
C PHE A 37 1.00 2.55 16.76
N ILE A 38 0.92 3.76 17.32
CA ILE A 38 0.59 3.98 18.73
C ILE A 38 -0.80 3.42 19.05
N ALA A 39 -1.82 3.71 18.24
CA ALA A 39 -3.17 3.17 18.45
C ALA A 39 -3.16 1.63 18.46
N SER A 40 -2.44 0.98 17.54
CA SER A 40 -2.36 -0.47 17.47
C SER A 40 -1.61 -1.12 18.64
N LEU A 41 -0.70 -0.39 19.29
CA LEU A 41 0.04 -0.89 20.45
C LEU A 41 -0.74 -0.74 21.76
N PHE A 42 -1.46 0.37 21.92
CA PHE A 42 -2.01 0.77 23.23
C PHE A 42 -3.54 0.67 23.31
N LEU A 43 -4.25 0.60 22.19
CA LEU A 43 -5.71 0.54 22.19
C LEU A 43 -6.21 -0.84 21.78
N ALA A 44 -7.20 -1.33 22.52
CA ALA A 44 -7.93 -2.52 22.12
C ALA A 44 -8.83 -2.22 20.90
N ILE A 45 -8.89 -3.18 19.97
CA ILE A 45 -9.82 -3.13 18.83
C ILE A 45 -11.23 -3.35 19.37
N SER A 46 -11.94 -2.24 19.61
CA SER A 46 -13.30 -2.22 20.15
C SER A 46 -14.12 -1.12 19.47
N SER A 47 -15.44 -1.20 19.60
CA SER A 47 -16.36 -0.18 19.06
C SER A 47 -16.08 1.22 19.62
N ALA A 48 -15.63 1.32 20.88
CA ALA A 48 -15.28 2.59 21.52
C ALA A 48 -14.08 3.29 20.85
N ASN A 49 -13.11 2.52 20.35
CA ASN A 49 -11.88 3.04 19.74
C ASN A 49 -11.95 3.13 18.21
N PHE A 50 -13.07 2.75 17.60
CA PHE A 50 -13.19 2.62 16.15
C PHE A 50 -12.86 3.92 15.40
N ILE A 51 -13.37 5.06 15.90
CA ILE A 51 -13.12 6.37 15.29
C ILE A 51 -11.63 6.74 15.36
N ILE A 52 -10.96 6.42 16.46
CA ILE A 52 -9.51 6.67 16.63
C ILE A 52 -8.72 5.89 15.57
N PHE A 53 -9.05 4.61 15.38
CA PHE A 53 -8.42 3.79 14.34
C PHE A 53 -8.72 4.31 12.93
N ALA A 54 -9.95 4.73 12.65
CA ALA A 54 -10.31 5.30 11.35
C ALA A 54 -9.50 6.57 11.02
N ILE A 55 -9.38 7.49 11.99
CA ILE A 55 -8.57 8.71 11.83
C ILE A 55 -7.09 8.37 11.65
N ALA A 56 -6.57 7.46 12.48
CA ALA A 56 -5.18 7.04 12.39
C ALA A 56 -4.84 6.36 11.05
N PHE A 57 -5.82 5.70 10.43
CA PHE A 57 -5.68 5.07 9.11
C PHE A 57 -5.59 6.04 7.93
N ILE A 58 -5.90 7.33 8.12
CA ILE A 58 -5.91 8.31 7.04
C ILE A 58 -4.50 8.44 6.42
N ALA A 59 -3.45 8.45 7.25
CA ALA A 59 -2.05 8.54 6.81
C ALA A 59 -1.54 7.29 6.04
N TYR A 60 -2.26 6.17 6.14
CA TYR A 60 -1.88 4.91 5.53
C TYR A 60 -1.75 5.03 4.00
N GLY A 61 -2.67 5.73 3.35
CA GLY A 61 -2.60 6.02 1.92
C GLY A 61 -1.32 6.73 1.47
N VAL A 62 -0.88 7.73 2.24
CA VAL A 62 0.36 8.49 1.96
C VAL A 62 1.57 7.57 2.05
N SER A 63 1.61 6.71 3.06
CA SER A 63 2.71 5.76 3.23
C SER A 63 2.76 4.67 2.15
N LEU A 64 1.60 4.21 1.66
CA LEU A 64 1.49 3.25 0.55
C LEU A 64 2.11 3.83 -0.73
N ILE A 65 1.61 5.00 -1.20
CA ILE A 65 2.10 5.62 -2.44
C ILE A 65 3.58 6.02 -2.32
N THR A 66 4.02 6.47 -1.14
CA THR A 66 5.42 6.85 -0.91
C THR A 66 6.35 5.65 -0.96
N THR A 67 5.95 4.53 -0.35
CA THR A 67 6.75 3.30 -0.39
C THR A 67 6.83 2.75 -1.82
N MET A 68 5.72 2.77 -2.56
CA MET A 68 5.73 2.43 -4.00
C MET A 68 6.65 3.35 -4.81
N TYR A 69 6.69 4.65 -4.49
CA TYR A 69 7.60 5.60 -5.14
C TYR A 69 9.07 5.27 -4.85
N VAL A 70 9.42 4.97 -3.60
CA VAL A 70 10.79 4.55 -3.23
C VAL A 70 11.20 3.28 -3.97
N LEU A 71 10.31 2.29 -4.07
CA LEU A 71 10.55 1.07 -4.83
C LEU A 71 10.74 1.34 -6.32
N ASP A 72 9.99 2.29 -6.87
CA ASP A 72 10.14 2.69 -8.27
C ASP A 72 11.51 3.34 -8.54
N GLN A 73 11.93 4.25 -7.66
CA GLN A 73 13.26 4.88 -7.74
C GLN A 73 14.38 3.86 -7.53
N TYR A 74 14.22 2.90 -6.61
CA TYR A 74 15.20 1.83 -6.38
C TYR A 74 15.38 0.89 -7.57
N LYS A 75 14.35 0.76 -8.41
CA LYS A 75 14.44 -0.02 -9.63
C LYS A 75 15.34 0.66 -10.67
N GLU A 76 15.36 1.99 -10.70
CA GLU A 76 16.14 2.80 -11.64
C GLU A 76 17.55 3.07 -11.12
N ASP A 77 17.66 3.46 -9.84
CA ASP A 77 18.93 3.75 -9.17
C ASP A 77 19.08 2.87 -7.91
N ARG A 78 20.09 1.99 -7.93
CA ARG A 78 20.36 1.04 -6.83
C ARG A 78 21.08 1.70 -5.65
N ASP A 79 21.56 2.94 -5.79
CA ASP A 79 22.31 3.70 -4.79
C ASP A 79 21.56 4.91 -4.23
N LEU A 80 20.22 4.82 -4.14
CA LEU A 80 19.44 5.92 -3.59
C LEU A 80 19.60 6.08 -2.06
N PRO A 81 19.56 7.32 -1.56
CA PRO A 81 19.38 7.60 -0.13
C PRO A 81 17.93 7.38 0.28
N VAL A 82 17.58 6.13 0.64
CA VAL A 82 16.21 5.63 0.90
C VAL A 82 15.34 6.56 1.75
N PHE A 83 15.83 6.97 2.92
CA PHE A 83 15.04 7.81 3.83
C PHE A 83 14.76 9.20 3.25
N LYS A 84 15.76 9.80 2.59
CA LYS A 84 15.60 11.10 1.94
C LYS A 84 14.61 11.02 0.78
N THR A 85 14.70 9.97 -0.03
CA THR A 85 13.76 9.71 -1.13
C THR A 85 12.34 9.49 -0.61
N TYR A 86 12.19 8.77 0.51
CA TYR A 86 10.90 8.59 1.16
C TYR A 86 10.31 9.94 1.59
N LEU A 87 11.07 10.80 2.28
CA LEU A 87 10.60 12.12 2.71
C LEU A 87 10.20 13.02 1.52
N ILE A 88 10.96 12.96 0.42
CA ILE A 88 10.59 13.64 -0.83
C ILE A 88 9.27 13.09 -1.36
N GLY A 89 9.09 11.76 -1.35
CA GLY A 89 7.85 11.10 -1.75
C GLY A 89 6.65 11.51 -0.89
N VAL A 90 6.80 11.60 0.43
CA VAL A 90 5.75 12.09 1.34
C VAL A 90 5.31 13.49 0.91
N LYS A 91 6.26 14.42 0.74
CA LYS A 91 5.95 15.79 0.32
C LYS A 91 5.29 15.85 -1.05
N LYS A 92 5.78 15.05 -2.00
CA LYS A 92 5.32 15.01 -3.39
C LYS A 92 3.91 14.42 -3.52
N PHE A 93 3.60 13.39 -2.75
CA PHE A 93 2.37 12.59 -2.88
C PHE A 93 1.42 12.72 -1.70
N TRP A 94 1.64 13.67 -0.77
CA TRP A 94 0.79 13.89 0.39
C TRP A 94 -0.70 13.98 0.04
N LYS A 95 -1.04 14.87 -0.92
CA LYS A 95 -2.43 15.09 -1.34
C LYS A 95 -3.01 13.87 -2.05
N GLN A 96 -2.25 13.30 -2.99
CA GLN A 96 -2.72 12.16 -3.80
C GLN A 96 -2.87 10.91 -2.95
N GLY A 97 -1.96 10.67 -2.01
CA GLY A 97 -2.03 9.59 -1.04
C GLY A 97 -3.33 9.63 -0.24
N PHE A 98 -3.75 10.82 0.22
CA PHE A 98 -5.06 10.96 0.87
C PHE A 98 -6.23 10.81 -0.09
N ILE A 99 -6.24 11.54 -1.20
CA ILE A 99 -7.39 11.55 -2.12
C ILE A 99 -7.67 10.15 -2.67
N TYR A 100 -6.64 9.36 -2.96
CA TYR A 100 -6.81 8.04 -3.56
C TYR A 100 -7.15 6.98 -2.51
N TRP A 101 -6.74 7.20 -1.26
CA TRP A 101 -6.99 6.29 -0.15
C TRP A 101 -8.33 6.51 0.53
N LEU A 102 -8.82 7.74 0.58
CA LEU A 102 -10.06 8.08 1.29
C LEU A 102 -11.27 7.25 0.80
N PRO A 103 -11.50 7.05 -0.51
CA PRO A 103 -12.55 6.16 -0.99
C PRO A 103 -12.35 4.70 -0.53
N VAL A 104 -11.11 4.21 -0.53
CA VAL A 104 -10.77 2.86 -0.04
C VAL A 104 -11.13 2.74 1.43
N LEU A 105 -10.72 3.72 2.25
CA LEU A 105 -10.99 3.72 3.69
C LEU A 105 -12.50 3.78 3.99
N VAL A 106 -13.23 4.68 3.33
CA VAL A 106 -14.68 4.83 3.52
C VAL A 106 -15.42 3.55 3.13
N VAL A 107 -15.13 2.99 1.95
CA VAL A 107 -15.74 1.73 1.50
C VAL A 107 -15.38 0.59 2.44
N SER A 108 -14.14 0.51 2.92
CA SER A 108 -13.72 -0.52 3.89
C SER A 108 -14.52 -0.44 5.18
N ILE A 109 -14.75 0.78 5.71
CA ILE A 109 -15.55 1.00 6.91
C ILE A 109 -16.99 0.54 6.68
N ILE A 110 -17.62 0.97 5.57
CA ILE A 110 -19.00 0.58 5.23
C ILE A 110 -19.10 -0.95 5.14
N VAL A 111 -18.21 -1.58 4.36
CA VAL A 111 -18.20 -3.04 4.17
C VAL A 111 -18.03 -3.77 5.50
N CYS A 112 -17.13 -3.32 6.38
CA CYS A 112 -16.97 -3.90 7.71
C CYS A 112 -18.24 -3.78 8.57
N VAL A 113 -18.85 -2.60 8.62
CA VAL A 113 -20.07 -2.34 9.42
C VAL A 113 -21.26 -3.14 8.89
N ASP A 114 -21.44 -3.18 7.57
CA ASP A 114 -22.56 -3.86 6.91
C ASP A 114 -22.43 -5.37 7.06
N ILE A 115 -21.24 -5.96 6.88
CA ILE A 115 -21.02 -7.40 7.11
C ILE A 115 -21.32 -7.77 8.58
N LEU A 116 -20.83 -6.98 9.54
CA LEU A 116 -21.08 -7.24 10.97
C LEU A 116 -22.56 -7.10 11.36
N SER A 117 -23.31 -6.25 10.65
CA SER A 117 -24.73 -6.05 10.89
C SER A 117 -25.58 -7.13 10.21
N PHE A 118 -25.29 -7.46 8.95
CA PHE A 118 -26.10 -8.36 8.13
C PHE A 118 -25.87 -9.84 8.44
N THR A 119 -24.75 -10.20 9.06
CA THR A 119 -24.54 -11.56 9.58
C THR A 119 -25.58 -11.98 10.62
N LYS A 120 -26.24 -11.01 11.28
CA LYS A 120 -27.32 -11.26 12.26
C LYS A 120 -28.70 -11.45 11.63
N LEU A 121 -28.87 -11.14 10.34
CA LEU A 121 -30.16 -11.19 9.63
C LEU A 121 -30.12 -12.24 8.52
N GLU A 122 -30.81 -13.37 8.69
CA GLU A 122 -30.71 -14.53 7.81
C GLU A 122 -30.97 -14.24 6.33
N PHE A 123 -31.96 -13.39 6.02
CA PHE A 123 -32.31 -13.05 4.64
C PHE A 123 -31.27 -12.14 3.95
N VAL A 124 -30.55 -11.32 4.72
CA VAL A 124 -29.66 -10.26 4.19
C VAL A 124 -28.24 -10.78 3.94
N LYS A 125 -27.90 -11.97 4.44
CA LYS A 125 -26.59 -12.63 4.23
C LYS A 125 -26.20 -12.76 2.76
N TRP A 126 -27.17 -12.87 1.86
CA TRP A 126 -26.96 -12.95 0.40
C TRP A 126 -26.32 -11.69 -0.20
N LEU A 127 -26.36 -10.54 0.49
CA LEU A 127 -25.71 -9.31 0.03
C LEU A 127 -24.22 -9.25 0.37
N ILE A 128 -23.71 -10.09 1.27
CA ILE A 128 -22.29 -10.09 1.70
C ILE A 128 -21.32 -10.19 0.51
N PRO A 129 -21.50 -11.07 -0.48
CA PRO A 129 -20.60 -11.14 -1.65
C PRO A 129 -20.52 -9.83 -2.42
N ILE A 130 -21.60 -9.05 -2.49
CA ILE A 130 -21.63 -7.77 -3.21
C ILE A 130 -20.73 -6.75 -2.50
N PHE A 131 -20.78 -6.68 -1.17
CA PHE A 131 -19.89 -5.82 -0.38
C PHE A 131 -18.43 -6.20 -0.52
N VAL A 132 -18.13 -7.51 -0.57
CA VAL A 132 -16.76 -8.00 -0.80
C VAL A 132 -16.27 -7.59 -2.19
N ILE A 133 -17.10 -7.74 -3.24
CA ILE A 133 -16.75 -7.32 -4.60
C ILE A 133 -16.50 -5.81 -4.65
N MET A 134 -17.36 -5.01 -4.00
CA MET A 134 -17.20 -3.55 -3.93
C MET A 134 -15.86 -3.18 -3.27
N PHE A 135 -15.53 -3.81 -2.13
CA PHE A 135 -14.24 -3.62 -1.46
C PHE A 135 -13.06 -3.95 -2.38
N VAL A 136 -13.09 -5.12 -3.05
CA VAL A 136 -12.01 -5.56 -3.95
C VAL A 136 -11.82 -4.56 -5.11
N ILE A 137 -12.91 -4.09 -5.72
CA ILE A 137 -12.85 -3.10 -6.79
C ILE A 137 -12.26 -1.79 -6.27
N THR A 138 -12.74 -1.27 -5.15
CA THR A 138 -12.26 0.01 -4.60
C THR A 138 -10.77 -0.05 -4.22
N VAL A 139 -10.33 -1.13 -3.57
CA VAL A 139 -8.91 -1.34 -3.26
C VAL A 139 -8.07 -1.43 -4.53
N GLY A 140 -8.52 -2.22 -5.52
CA GLY A 140 -7.85 -2.35 -6.81
C GLY A 140 -7.71 -1.00 -7.53
N LEU A 141 -8.77 -0.19 -7.54
CA LEU A 141 -8.76 1.16 -8.10
C LEU A 141 -7.78 2.08 -7.36
N GLY A 142 -7.83 2.12 -6.03
CA GLY A 142 -6.95 2.99 -5.23
C GLY A 142 -5.48 2.66 -5.45
N ILE A 143 -5.11 1.38 -5.43
CA ILE A 143 -3.74 0.92 -5.68
C ILE A 143 -3.28 1.23 -7.11
N ASN A 144 -4.13 0.98 -8.11
CA ASN A 144 -3.82 1.30 -9.50
C ASN A 144 -3.63 2.82 -9.70
N MET A 145 -4.49 3.66 -9.11
CA MET A 145 -4.36 5.12 -9.18
C MET A 145 -3.04 5.60 -8.59
N MET A 146 -2.65 5.06 -7.43
CA MET A 146 -1.35 5.37 -6.80
C MET A 146 -0.19 4.98 -7.72
N TYR A 147 -0.20 3.76 -8.24
CA TYR A 147 0.83 3.26 -9.16
C TYR A 147 0.94 4.11 -10.43
N PHE A 148 -0.18 4.42 -11.08
CA PHE A 148 -0.19 5.21 -12.31
C PHE A 148 0.22 6.66 -12.08
N LYS A 149 -0.08 7.25 -10.93
CA LYS A 149 0.36 8.61 -10.61
C LYS A 149 1.87 8.67 -10.39
N ILE A 150 2.49 7.62 -9.84
CA ILE A 150 3.94 7.50 -9.74
C ILE A 150 4.55 7.44 -11.15
N LYS A 151 3.99 6.61 -12.04
CA LYS A 151 4.49 6.43 -13.40
C LYS A 151 4.23 7.58 -14.35
N ASN A 152 3.14 8.31 -14.15
CA ASN A 152 2.76 9.46 -14.95
C ASN A 152 2.49 10.67 -14.04
N PRO A 153 3.55 11.32 -13.49
CA PRO A 153 3.38 12.43 -12.57
C PRO A 153 2.57 13.60 -13.14
N GLN A 154 2.68 13.84 -14.45
CA GLN A 154 1.96 14.91 -15.17
C GLN A 154 0.54 14.51 -15.59
N GLY A 155 0.14 13.24 -15.40
CA GLY A 155 -1.19 12.76 -15.78
C GLY A 155 -2.30 13.45 -14.99
N THR A 156 -3.38 13.81 -15.69
CA THR A 156 -4.57 14.38 -15.05
C THR A 156 -5.29 13.32 -14.21
N TRP A 157 -6.08 13.76 -13.23
CA TRP A 157 -6.87 12.85 -12.40
C TRP A 157 -7.83 11.99 -13.24
N LYS A 158 -8.44 12.57 -14.28
CA LYS A 158 -9.40 11.86 -15.15
C LYS A 158 -8.74 10.75 -15.96
N ASP A 159 -7.54 11.01 -16.49
CA ASP A 159 -6.81 10.02 -17.28
C ASP A 159 -6.36 8.86 -16.40
N ILE A 160 -5.81 9.18 -15.21
CA ILE A 160 -5.38 8.19 -14.23
C ILE A 160 -6.55 7.33 -13.76
N ALA A 161 -7.71 7.95 -13.47
CA ALA A 161 -8.91 7.23 -13.06
C ALA A 161 -9.41 6.31 -14.17
N THR A 162 -9.51 6.79 -15.41
CA THR A 162 -9.97 6.01 -16.57
C THR A 162 -9.11 4.77 -16.77
N ILE A 163 -7.79 4.93 -16.76
CA ILE A 163 -6.85 3.82 -16.94
C ILE A 163 -6.95 2.86 -15.74
N SER A 164 -7.08 3.38 -14.51
CA SER A 164 -7.24 2.55 -13.30
C SER A 164 -8.49 1.68 -13.35
N VAL A 165 -9.62 2.23 -13.79
CA VAL A 165 -10.89 1.51 -13.96
C VAL A 165 -10.76 0.42 -15.01
N PHE A 166 -10.20 0.77 -16.17
CA PHE A 166 -10.01 -0.20 -17.26
C PHE A 166 -9.20 -1.41 -16.79
N TYR A 167 -8.09 -1.19 -16.08
CA TYR A 167 -7.24 -2.28 -15.61
C TYR A 167 -7.82 -3.04 -14.41
N ALA A 168 -8.51 -2.34 -13.50
CA ALA A 168 -9.16 -2.99 -12.36
C ALA A 168 -10.22 -4.01 -12.82
N LEU A 169 -10.94 -3.72 -13.91
CA LEU A 169 -11.95 -4.60 -14.48
C LEU A 169 -11.34 -5.65 -15.42
N LYS A 170 -10.46 -5.24 -16.34
CA LYS A 170 -9.87 -6.15 -17.34
C LYS A 170 -9.04 -7.26 -16.71
N LYS A 171 -8.36 -6.97 -15.61
CA LYS A 171 -7.51 -7.92 -14.88
C LYS A 171 -7.93 -8.00 -13.41
N TRP A 172 -9.22 -8.26 -13.20
CA TRP A 172 -9.86 -8.36 -11.88
C TRP A 172 -9.12 -9.27 -10.90
N TYR A 173 -8.47 -10.34 -11.38
CA TYR A 173 -7.68 -11.25 -10.54
C TYR A 173 -6.50 -10.55 -9.85
N VAL A 174 -5.90 -9.52 -10.48
CA VAL A 174 -4.84 -8.72 -9.84
C VAL A 174 -5.42 -7.76 -8.81
N SER A 175 -6.59 -7.18 -9.07
CA SER A 175 -7.31 -6.37 -8.08
C SER A 175 -7.65 -7.20 -6.84
N LEU A 176 -8.11 -8.43 -7.03
CA LEU A 176 -8.38 -9.39 -5.95
C LEU A 176 -7.10 -9.71 -5.18
N LEU A 177 -6.01 -10.06 -5.87
CA LEU A 177 -4.73 -10.34 -5.23
C LEU A 177 -4.21 -9.13 -4.43
N ASN A 178 -4.34 -7.92 -4.98
CA ASN A 178 -3.94 -6.70 -4.31
C ASN A 178 -4.80 -6.42 -3.06
N ALA A 179 -6.10 -6.67 -3.13
CA ALA A 179 -6.98 -6.58 -1.97
C ALA A 179 -6.59 -7.58 -0.87
N VAL A 180 -6.32 -8.83 -1.24
CA VAL A 180 -5.84 -9.87 -0.31
C VAL A 180 -4.51 -9.46 0.33
N LEU A 181 -3.54 -8.98 -0.45
CA LEU A 181 -2.24 -8.55 0.08
C LEU A 181 -2.38 -7.37 1.05
N LEU A 182 -3.23 -6.38 0.73
CA LEU A 182 -3.47 -5.24 1.61
C LEU A 182 -4.14 -5.69 2.93
N VAL A 183 -5.15 -6.55 2.85
CA VAL A 183 -5.84 -7.10 4.03
C VAL A 183 -4.88 -7.91 4.89
N LEU A 184 -4.07 -8.79 4.30
CA LEU A 184 -3.08 -9.58 5.04
C LEU A 184 -2.05 -8.67 5.74
N MET A 185 -1.54 -7.66 5.05
CA MET A 185 -0.63 -6.68 5.66
C MET A 185 -1.27 -6.00 6.88
N THR A 186 -2.51 -5.53 6.73
CA THR A 186 -3.26 -4.87 7.80
C THR A 186 -3.56 -5.81 8.96
N ILE A 187 -3.94 -7.06 8.70
CA ILE A 187 -4.18 -8.08 9.73
C ILE A 187 -2.91 -8.32 10.55
N VAL A 188 -1.75 -8.50 9.89
CA VAL A 188 -0.49 -8.75 10.62
C VAL A 188 -0.09 -7.55 11.47
N ILE A 189 -0.30 -6.33 10.96
CA ILE A 189 -0.12 -5.09 11.72
C ILE A 189 -0.96 -5.08 13.00
N PHE A 190 -2.21 -5.54 12.96
CA PHE A 190 -3.07 -5.54 14.14
C PHE A 190 -2.82 -6.71 15.10
N ILE A 191 -2.45 -7.90 14.59
CA ILE A 191 -2.19 -9.07 15.44
C ILE A 191 -0.86 -8.94 16.18
N LYS A 192 0.18 -8.43 15.51
CA LYS A 192 1.51 -8.21 16.10
C LYS A 192 2.09 -6.87 15.62
N PRO A 193 1.69 -5.73 16.20
CA PRO A 193 2.13 -4.42 15.72
C PRO A 193 3.65 -4.26 15.59
N GLN A 194 4.42 -4.73 16.58
CA GLN A 194 5.88 -4.64 16.59
C GLN A 194 6.52 -5.27 15.34
N PHE A 195 6.12 -6.50 14.99
CA PHE A 195 6.64 -7.21 13.83
C PHE A 195 5.95 -6.80 12.53
N GLY A 196 4.65 -6.50 12.62
CA GLY A 196 3.84 -6.02 11.52
C GLY A 196 4.47 -4.81 10.89
N TYR A 197 4.66 -3.73 11.64
CA TYR A 197 5.26 -2.51 11.12
C TYR A 197 6.73 -2.65 10.70
N LEU A 198 7.51 -3.49 11.39
CA LEU A 198 8.94 -3.63 11.14
C LEU A 198 9.26 -4.42 9.86
N ILE A 199 8.40 -5.36 9.46
CA ILE A 199 8.71 -6.35 8.42
C ILE A 199 7.75 -6.25 7.25
N THR A 200 6.44 -6.15 7.50
CA THR A 200 5.44 -6.39 6.46
C THR A 200 5.32 -5.29 5.39
N PRO A 201 5.46 -3.98 5.67
CA PRO A 201 5.13 -2.95 4.69
C PRO A 201 5.91 -3.11 3.39
N SER A 202 7.23 -3.22 3.45
CA SER A 202 8.07 -3.31 2.26
C SER A 202 7.87 -4.61 1.48
N ILE A 203 7.56 -5.74 2.15
CA ILE A 203 7.23 -6.99 1.47
C ILE A 203 5.89 -6.85 0.73
N PHE A 204 4.82 -6.51 1.44
CA PHE A 204 3.48 -6.50 0.86
C PHE A 204 3.34 -5.37 -0.17
N ILE A 205 3.83 -4.16 0.12
CA ILE A 205 3.83 -3.06 -0.84
C ILE A 205 4.76 -3.36 -2.03
N GLY A 206 5.87 -4.06 -1.79
CA GLY A 206 6.72 -4.60 -2.86
C GLY A 206 5.97 -5.52 -3.80
N LEU A 207 5.19 -6.46 -3.26
CA LEU A 207 4.35 -7.36 -4.04
C LEU A 207 3.23 -6.62 -4.78
N LEU A 208 2.54 -5.66 -4.12
CA LEU A 208 1.55 -4.80 -4.76
C LEU A 208 2.15 -4.05 -5.95
N PHE A 209 3.33 -3.46 -5.75
CA PHE A 209 4.06 -2.74 -6.80
C PHE A 209 4.45 -3.67 -7.96
N LEU A 210 4.93 -4.89 -7.65
CA LEU A 210 5.28 -5.87 -8.67
C LEU A 210 4.06 -6.32 -9.49
N ASN A 211 2.94 -6.61 -8.83
CA ASN A 211 1.67 -6.96 -9.46
C ASN A 211 1.23 -5.87 -10.45
N CYS A 212 1.24 -4.62 -10.01
CA CYS A 212 0.96 -3.48 -10.89
C CYS A 212 2.01 -3.38 -12.00
N SER A 213 3.30 -3.55 -11.73
CA SER A 213 4.33 -3.42 -12.78
C SER A 213 4.21 -4.48 -13.89
N GLN A 214 3.87 -5.72 -13.53
CA GLN A 214 3.66 -6.81 -14.48
C GLN A 214 2.40 -6.62 -15.30
N LEU A 215 1.38 -5.99 -14.71
CA LEU A 215 0.13 -5.66 -15.40
C LEU A 215 0.35 -4.83 -16.67
N HIS A 216 1.38 -3.97 -16.65
CA HIS A 216 1.63 -2.89 -17.62
C HIS A 216 2.90 -3.08 -18.45
N LYS A 217 3.66 -4.16 -18.24
CA LYS A 217 4.65 -4.56 -19.24
C LYS A 217 3.89 -5.02 -20.46
N ASN A 218 3.92 -4.23 -21.53
CA ASN A 218 3.56 -4.72 -22.86
C ASN A 218 4.30 -6.04 -23.07
N LYS A 219 3.56 -7.11 -23.35
CA LYS A 219 4.14 -8.23 -24.08
C LYS A 219 4.64 -7.61 -25.39
N LYS A 220 5.94 -7.39 -25.48
CA LYS A 220 6.59 -7.22 -26.77
C LYS A 220 6.36 -8.50 -27.58
#